data_AF-A0A7C5CZU1-F1
#
_entry.id   AF-A0A7C5CZU1-F1
#
_cell.length_a   1.000
_cell.length_b   1.000
_cell.length_c   1.000
_cell.angle_alpha   90.00
_cell.angle_beta   90.00
_cell.angle_gamma   90.00
#
_symmetry.space_group_name_H-M   'P 1'
#
loop_
_entity.id
_entity.type
_entity.pdbx_description
1 polymer ?
#
loop_
_entity_poly.entity_id
_entity_poly.type
_entity_poly.pdbx_seq_one_letter_code
_entity_poly.pdbx_strand_id
1 'polypeptide(L)'
;FTTLSEPANWMLRFTSRFKFVDREAIGRDIIYFDLGPYFKTRYPPEDRYETLKRVIEEKIVELMPQRIVIDPITAVGGILREQYREFVFDLSQSLKNWQATTLLTGEAAFDQRYPMEVAYTSDGIILLYNLEHQDGRRRYIEILKMRGTDHVTGRHMVDISRDGLSVQVGFK
;
A
#
# COMPACT_ATOMS: atom_id res chain seq x y z
N PHE A 1 2.26 0.14 -8.30
CA PHE A 1 3.04 1.38 -8.17
C PHE A 1 3.97 1.27 -6.97
N THR A 2 5.28 1.41 -7.17
CA THR A 2 6.23 1.70 -6.08
C THR A 2 6.51 3.20 -6.08
N THR A 3 6.45 3.83 -4.91
CA THR A 3 6.56 5.29 -4.80
C THR A 3 8.01 5.73 -4.61
N LEU A 4 8.69 5.31 -3.56
CA LEU A 4 10.10 5.61 -3.33
C LEU A 4 10.87 4.39 -2.81
N SER A 5 10.27 3.21 -2.95
CA SER A 5 10.85 1.97 -2.45
C SER A 5 11.66 1.26 -3.52
N GLU A 6 12.28 0.17 -3.10
CA GLU A 6 13.35 -0.54 -3.77
C GLU A 6 13.12 -0.75 -5.27
N PRO A 7 14.19 -0.70 -6.09
CA PRO A 7 14.05 -0.92 -7.51
C PRO A 7 13.43 -2.29 -7.79
N ALA A 8 12.65 -2.39 -8.88
CA ALA A 8 11.80 -3.55 -9.16
C ALA A 8 12.54 -4.91 -9.04
N ASN A 9 13.83 -4.97 -9.40
CA ASN A 9 14.65 -6.16 -9.27
C ASN A 9 14.77 -6.69 -7.82
N TRP A 10 14.77 -5.82 -6.82
CA TRP A 10 14.76 -6.21 -5.40
C TRP A 10 13.41 -6.77 -4.97
N MET A 11 12.31 -6.13 -5.40
CA MET A 11 10.96 -6.66 -5.17
C MET A 11 10.81 -8.06 -5.76
N LEU A 12 11.32 -8.29 -6.97
CA LEU A 12 11.36 -9.61 -7.59
C LEU A 12 12.20 -10.60 -6.78
N ARG A 13 13.37 -10.17 -6.31
CA ARG A 13 14.24 -11.01 -5.49
C ARG A 13 13.57 -11.42 -4.18
N PHE A 14 12.90 -10.51 -3.49
CA PHE A 14 12.25 -10.80 -2.21
C PHE A 14 11.00 -11.66 -2.38
N THR A 15 10.17 -11.35 -3.35
CA THR A 15 8.97 -12.14 -3.66
C THR A 15 9.34 -13.57 -4.09
N SER A 16 10.44 -13.74 -4.83
CA SER A 16 10.93 -15.05 -5.29
C SER A 16 11.25 -16.06 -4.18
N ARG A 17 11.30 -15.63 -2.91
CA ARG A 17 11.52 -16.47 -1.73
C ARG A 17 10.26 -17.17 -1.24
N PHE A 18 9.09 -16.72 -1.67
CA PHE A 18 7.80 -17.32 -1.31
C PHE A 18 7.40 -18.39 -2.31
N LYS A 19 6.82 -19.50 -1.81
CA LYS A 19 6.43 -20.65 -2.64
C LYS A 19 5.24 -20.37 -3.56
N PHE A 20 4.38 -19.42 -3.19
CA PHE A 20 3.17 -19.10 -3.94
C PHE A 20 3.40 -18.13 -5.11
N VAL A 21 4.62 -17.59 -5.26
CA VAL A 21 4.91 -16.59 -6.30
C VAL A 21 5.09 -17.27 -7.65
N ASP A 22 4.18 -16.97 -8.57
CA ASP A 22 4.32 -17.28 -9.97
C ASP A 22 5.20 -16.22 -10.65
N ARG A 23 6.38 -16.63 -11.11
CA ARG A 23 7.33 -15.73 -11.79
C ARG A 23 6.91 -15.42 -13.22
N GLU A 24 6.14 -16.29 -13.87
CA GLU A 24 5.66 -16.11 -15.25
C GLU A 24 4.51 -15.11 -15.32
N ALA A 25 3.83 -14.85 -14.19
CA ALA A 25 2.85 -13.78 -14.07
C ALA A 25 3.50 -12.39 -14.05
N ILE A 26 4.78 -12.28 -13.69
CA ILE A 26 5.48 -11.00 -13.56
C ILE A 26 5.82 -10.44 -14.95
N GLY A 27 5.46 -9.18 -15.19
CA GLY A 27 5.61 -8.53 -16.49
C GLY A 27 4.50 -8.88 -17.49
N ARG A 28 3.69 -9.90 -17.20
CA ARG A 28 2.49 -10.28 -17.97
C ARG A 28 1.21 -9.81 -17.28
N ASP A 29 0.95 -10.32 -16.09
CA ASP A 29 -0.25 -10.01 -15.28
C ASP A 29 0.07 -9.08 -14.10
N ILE A 30 1.30 -9.14 -13.59
CA ILE A 30 1.78 -8.33 -12.46
C ILE A 30 2.79 -7.33 -13.01
N ILE A 31 2.38 -6.06 -13.09
CA ILE A 31 3.22 -4.97 -13.59
C ILE A 31 3.71 -4.11 -12.45
N TYR A 32 5.03 -4.00 -12.33
CA TYR A 32 5.68 -3.04 -11.43
C TYR A 32 5.92 -1.72 -12.17
N PHE A 33 5.45 -0.62 -11.59
CA PHE A 33 5.69 0.71 -12.12
C PHE A 33 6.29 1.59 -11.03
N ASP A 34 7.48 2.14 -11.31
CA ASP A 34 8.25 2.97 -10.41
C ASP A 34 7.91 4.45 -10.60
N LEU A 35 7.34 5.07 -9.57
CA LEU A 35 7.04 6.49 -9.53
C LEU A 35 8.26 7.31 -9.07
N GLY A 36 9.30 6.67 -8.52
CA GLY A 36 10.60 7.24 -8.10
C GLY A 36 11.16 8.31 -9.03
N PRO A 37 11.26 8.06 -10.35
CA PRO A 37 11.75 9.04 -11.31
C PRO A 37 10.94 10.33 -11.38
N TYR A 38 9.63 10.26 -11.11
CA TYR A 38 8.70 11.41 -11.14
C TYR A 38 8.72 12.21 -9.84
N PHE A 39 9.31 11.65 -8.78
CA PHE A 39 9.55 12.33 -7.51
C PHE A 39 10.85 13.13 -7.46
N LYS A 40 11.76 12.91 -8.41
CA LYS A 40 13.04 13.64 -8.44
C LYS A 40 12.79 15.11 -8.75
N THR A 41 13.68 15.98 -8.26
CA THR A 41 13.71 17.46 -8.40
C THR A 41 13.72 17.99 -9.84
N ARG A 42 13.52 17.13 -10.84
CA ARG A 42 13.36 17.51 -12.24
C ARG A 42 12.05 18.27 -12.52
N TYR A 43 11.05 18.12 -11.66
CA TYR A 43 9.78 18.86 -11.75
C TYR A 43 9.70 19.96 -10.68
N PRO A 44 9.30 21.20 -11.07
CA PRO A 44 8.98 22.26 -10.13
C PRO A 44 7.95 21.76 -9.09
N PRO A 45 8.06 22.15 -7.81
CA PRO A 45 7.14 21.73 -6.75
C PRO A 45 5.64 21.86 -7.12
N GLU A 46 5.29 22.93 -7.82
CA GLU A 46 3.94 23.25 -8.29
C GLU A 46 3.36 22.21 -9.27
N ASP A 47 4.22 21.52 -10.04
CA ASP A 47 3.79 20.57 -11.06
C ASP A 47 3.74 19.13 -10.55
N ARG A 48 4.27 18.86 -9.34
CA ARG A 48 4.45 17.48 -8.85
C ARG A 48 3.13 16.78 -8.63
N TYR A 49 2.13 17.47 -8.08
CA TYR A 49 0.79 16.94 -7.88
C TYR A 49 0.19 16.44 -9.19
N GLU A 50 0.10 17.34 -10.17
CA GLU A 50 -0.52 17.05 -11.46
C GLU A 50 0.27 16.01 -12.24
N THR A 51 1.60 16.06 -12.17
CA THR A 51 2.46 15.06 -12.80
C THR A 51 2.21 13.67 -12.23
N LEU A 52 2.14 13.52 -10.91
CA LEU A 52 1.91 12.22 -10.28
C LEU A 52 0.53 11.67 -10.59
N LYS A 53 -0.49 12.52 -10.46
CA LYS A 53 -1.87 12.16 -10.77
C LYS A 53 -1.98 11.69 -12.22
N ARG A 54 -1.49 12.48 -13.17
CA ARG A 54 -1.49 12.16 -14.60
C ARG A 54 -0.76 10.85 -14.89
N VAL A 55 0.44 10.65 -14.35
CA VAL A 55 1.24 9.43 -14.62
C VAL A 55 0.54 8.18 -14.09
N ILE A 56 -0.07 8.25 -12.91
CA ILE A 56 -0.85 7.14 -12.34
C ILE A 56 -2.06 6.84 -13.23
N GLU A 57 -2.82 7.87 -13.60
CA GLU A 57 -4.03 7.74 -14.43
C GLU A 57 -3.70 7.20 -15.82
N GLU A 58 -2.67 7.71 -16.50
CA GLU A 58 -2.19 7.22 -17.80
C GLU A 58 -1.87 5.72 -17.72
N LYS A 59 -1.18 5.28 -16.66
CA LYS A 59 -0.85 3.86 -16.50
C LYS A 59 -2.04 2.97 -16.15
N ILE A 60 -2.99 3.48 -15.40
CA ILE A 60 -4.25 2.78 -15.13
C ILE A 60 -5.04 2.60 -16.43
N VAL A 61 -5.13 3.64 -17.26
CA VAL A 61 -5.82 3.58 -18.55
C VAL A 61 -5.12 2.63 -19.52
N GLU A 62 -3.78 2.68 -19.59
CA GLU A 62 -2.98 1.81 -20.46
C GLU A 62 -3.13 0.32 -20.11
N LEU A 63 -3.09 -0.01 -18.81
CA LEU A 63 -3.04 -1.40 -18.34
C LEU A 63 -4.41 -1.98 -17.99
N MET A 64 -5.42 -1.13 -17.78
CA MET A 64 -6.75 -1.48 -17.31
C MET A 64 -6.77 -2.49 -16.15
N PRO A 65 -6.07 -2.20 -15.02
CA PRO A 65 -5.90 -3.16 -13.95
C PRO A 65 -7.20 -3.36 -13.15
N GLN A 66 -7.44 -4.60 -12.72
CA GLN A 66 -8.49 -4.91 -11.74
C GLN A 66 -8.05 -4.67 -10.29
N ARG A 67 -6.73 -4.70 -10.05
CA ARG A 67 -6.12 -4.55 -8.72
C ARG A 67 -4.94 -3.59 -8.79
N ILE A 68 -4.89 -2.65 -7.86
CA ILE A 68 -3.84 -1.64 -7.80
C ILE A 68 -3.19 -1.71 -6.42
N VAL A 69 -1.86 -1.67 -6.37
CA VAL A 69 -1.10 -1.54 -5.13
C VAL A 69 -0.23 -0.29 -5.24
N ILE A 70 -0.30 0.60 -4.25
CA ILE A 70 0.57 1.78 -4.13
C ILE A 70 1.39 1.64 -2.85
N ASP A 71 2.72 1.50 -3.01
CA ASP A 71 3.62 1.11 -1.94
C ASP A 71 4.89 1.98 -1.81
N PRO A 72 5.08 2.73 -0.70
CA PRO A 72 4.06 3.21 0.25
C PRO A 72 3.47 4.57 -0.16
N ILE A 73 2.18 4.80 0.11
CA ILE A 73 1.53 6.10 -0.14
C ILE A 73 2.14 7.23 0.69
N THR A 74 2.66 6.92 1.88
CA THR A 74 3.25 7.91 2.80
C THR A 74 4.49 8.60 2.23
N ALA A 75 5.20 7.95 1.30
CA ALA A 75 6.33 8.57 0.59
C ALA A 75 5.92 9.80 -0.23
N VAL A 76 4.68 9.82 -0.73
CA VAL A 76 4.12 10.97 -1.46
C VAL A 76 3.91 12.16 -0.51
N GLY A 77 3.60 11.90 0.76
CA GLY A 77 3.37 12.94 1.77
C GLY A 77 4.57 13.85 1.99
N GLY A 78 5.79 13.29 2.01
CA GLY A 78 7.02 14.10 2.12
C GLY A 78 7.25 15.05 0.94
N ILE A 79 6.68 14.71 -0.23
CA ILE A 79 6.91 15.42 -1.50
C ILE A 79 5.87 16.49 -1.73
N LEU A 80 4.59 16.14 -1.53
CA LEU A 80 3.47 17.05 -1.76
C LEU A 80 3.15 17.93 -0.55
N ARG A 81 3.62 17.56 0.66
CA ARG A 81 3.44 18.33 1.91
C ARG A 81 1.97 18.75 2.10
N GLU A 82 1.68 20.05 2.02
CA GLU A 82 0.34 20.62 2.17
C GLU A 82 -0.67 20.07 1.15
N GLN A 83 -0.22 19.70 -0.05
CA GLN A 83 -1.08 19.16 -1.11
C GLN A 83 -1.35 17.65 -0.95
N TYR A 84 -0.70 16.98 0.01
CA TYR A 84 -0.83 15.53 0.18
C TYR A 84 -2.27 15.10 0.50
N ARG A 85 -2.96 15.87 1.35
CA ARG A 85 -4.35 15.55 1.74
C ARG A 85 -5.29 15.61 0.54
N GLU A 86 -5.17 16.66 -0.26
CA GLU A 86 -5.95 16.84 -1.49
C GLU A 86 -5.62 15.72 -2.49
N PHE A 87 -4.34 15.41 -2.64
CA PHE A 87 -3.88 14.35 -3.56
C PHE A 87 -4.46 13.00 -3.20
N VAL A 88 -4.39 12.61 -1.92
CA VAL A 88 -4.94 11.33 -1.46
C VAL A 88 -6.45 11.29 -1.67
N PHE A 89 -7.16 12.41 -1.47
CA PHE A 89 -8.58 12.51 -1.73
C PHE A 89 -8.91 12.28 -3.21
N ASP A 90 -8.30 13.07 -4.11
CA ASP A 90 -8.48 12.97 -5.56
C ASP A 90 -8.13 11.58 -6.10
N LEU A 91 -6.97 11.06 -5.69
CA LEU A 91 -6.51 9.73 -6.06
C LEU A 91 -7.51 8.67 -5.61
N SER A 92 -8.01 8.76 -4.36
CA SER A 92 -9.00 7.82 -3.85
C SER A 92 -10.30 7.86 -4.65
N GLN A 93 -10.78 9.06 -5.05
CA GLN A 93 -11.98 9.17 -5.90
C GLN A 93 -11.75 8.60 -7.30
N SER A 94 -10.61 8.93 -7.92
CA SER A 94 -10.23 8.43 -9.25
C SER A 94 -10.16 6.89 -9.27
N LEU A 95 -9.50 6.29 -8.29
CA LEU A 95 -9.39 4.83 -8.14
C LEU A 95 -10.75 4.15 -7.90
N LYS A 96 -11.64 4.76 -7.11
CA LYS A 96 -13.01 4.26 -6.90
C LYS A 96 -13.84 4.31 -8.18
N ASN A 97 -13.74 5.40 -8.94
CA ASN A 97 -14.42 5.55 -10.22
C ASN A 97 -13.91 4.55 -11.26
N TRP A 98 -12.63 4.18 -11.20
CA TRP A 98 -12.06 3.11 -12.02
C TRP A 98 -12.57 1.71 -11.65
N GLN A 99 -13.22 1.54 -10.50
CA GLN A 99 -13.72 0.26 -9.99
C GLN A 99 -12.63 -0.80 -9.77
N ALA A 100 -11.37 -0.38 -9.56
CA ALA A 100 -10.29 -1.28 -9.17
C ALA A 100 -10.23 -1.48 -7.66
N THR A 101 -9.93 -2.72 -7.23
CA THR A 101 -9.60 -2.98 -5.83
C THR A 101 -8.21 -2.42 -5.55
N THR A 102 -8.12 -1.38 -4.72
CA THR A 102 -6.84 -0.70 -4.44
C THR A 102 -6.36 -0.96 -3.02
N LEU A 103 -5.09 -1.35 -2.89
CA LEU A 103 -4.37 -1.45 -1.62
C LEU A 103 -3.34 -0.32 -1.54
N LEU A 104 -3.43 0.49 -0.50
CA LEU A 104 -2.43 1.49 -0.15
C LEU A 104 -1.66 0.97 1.06
N THR A 105 -0.34 0.84 0.94
CA THR A 105 0.51 0.58 2.11
C THR A 105 1.06 1.91 2.63
N GLY A 106 1.35 1.98 3.91
CA GLY A 106 1.89 3.17 4.53
C GLY A 106 2.52 2.83 5.87
N GLU A 107 3.49 3.64 6.25
CA GLU A 107 4.15 3.51 7.54
C GLU A 107 3.51 4.47 8.54
N ALA A 108 3.39 4.02 9.78
CA ALA A 108 3.03 4.84 10.92
C ALA A 108 4.03 4.57 12.04
N ALA A 109 4.46 5.63 12.73
CA ALA A 109 5.25 5.41 13.94
C ALA A 109 4.43 4.64 14.97
N PHE A 110 5.09 3.80 15.76
CA PHE A 110 4.46 2.87 16.70
C PHE A 110 3.49 3.54 17.70
N ASP A 111 3.81 4.77 18.09
CA ASP A 111 3.07 5.61 19.03
C ASP A 111 2.16 6.64 18.35
N GLN A 112 2.20 6.73 17.03
CA GLN A 112 1.37 7.65 16.27
C GLN A 112 0.12 6.97 15.75
N ARG A 113 -0.94 7.77 15.57
CA ARG A 113 -2.10 7.32 14.81
C ARG A 113 -1.66 7.06 13.36
N TYR A 114 -2.27 6.06 12.74
CA TYR A 114 -2.17 5.84 11.30
C TYR A 114 -2.50 7.15 10.53
N PRO A 115 -1.98 7.37 9.31
CA PRO A 115 -2.18 8.62 8.56
C PRO A 115 -3.67 8.92 8.38
N MET A 116 -4.15 10.00 9.03
CA MET A 116 -5.58 10.32 9.10
C MET A 116 -6.15 10.69 7.73
N GLU A 117 -5.33 11.30 6.88
CA GLU A 117 -5.66 11.70 5.50
C GLU A 117 -6.02 10.47 4.65
N VAL A 118 -5.23 9.41 4.76
CA VAL A 118 -5.47 8.13 4.07
C VAL A 118 -6.64 7.39 4.72
N ALA A 119 -6.72 7.41 6.04
CA ALA A 119 -7.78 6.74 6.77
C ALA A 119 -9.16 7.34 6.50
N TYR A 120 -9.28 8.64 6.25
CA TYR A 120 -10.58 9.27 5.99
C TYR A 120 -11.22 8.78 4.68
N THR A 121 -10.41 8.62 3.63
CA THR A 121 -10.88 8.27 2.28
C THR A 121 -11.00 6.76 2.05
N SER A 122 -10.25 5.97 2.81
CA SER A 122 -10.22 4.50 2.71
C SER A 122 -11.53 3.86 3.18
N ASP A 123 -11.97 2.82 2.49
CA ASP A 123 -13.14 2.02 2.91
C ASP A 123 -12.76 0.96 3.95
N GLY A 124 -11.49 0.52 3.94
CA GLY A 124 -10.92 -0.42 4.89
C GLY A 124 -9.61 0.09 5.48
N ILE A 125 -9.30 -0.28 6.73
CA ILE A 125 -8.00 -0.05 7.37
C ILE A 125 -7.56 -1.33 8.05
N ILE A 126 -6.41 -1.84 7.63
CA ILE A 126 -5.74 -2.99 8.21
C ILE A 126 -4.45 -2.50 8.86
N LEU A 127 -4.29 -2.77 10.14
CA LEU A 127 -3.12 -2.39 10.93
C LEU A 127 -2.23 -3.61 11.14
N LEU A 128 -0.93 -3.44 10.92
CA LEU A 128 0.09 -4.46 11.15
C LEU A 128 0.98 -4.00 12.31
N TYR A 129 1.16 -4.87 13.30
CA TYR A 129 1.92 -4.57 14.50
C TYR A 129 3.09 -5.52 14.67
N ASN A 130 4.17 -5.03 15.30
CA ASN A 130 5.31 -5.83 15.76
C ASN A 130 5.63 -5.47 17.21
N LEU A 131 4.84 -6.01 18.14
CA LEU A 131 4.82 -5.61 19.56
C LEU A 131 5.85 -6.39 20.38
N GLU A 132 6.52 -5.71 21.30
CA GLU A 132 7.40 -6.34 22.29
C GLU A 132 6.59 -7.11 23.34
N HIS A 133 7.08 -8.30 23.68
CA HIS A 133 6.59 -9.20 24.72
C HIS A 133 7.80 -9.72 25.52
N GLN A 134 7.55 -10.34 26.67
CA GLN A 134 8.62 -10.84 27.56
C GLN A 134 9.60 -11.78 26.84
N ASP A 135 9.11 -12.64 25.94
CA ASP A 135 9.92 -13.64 25.23
C ASP A 135 10.34 -13.21 23.81
N GLY A 136 10.20 -11.92 23.47
CA GLY A 136 10.56 -11.38 22.17
C GLY A 136 9.42 -10.61 21.51
N ARG A 137 9.43 -10.51 20.18
CA ARG A 137 8.41 -9.75 19.45
C ARG A 137 7.34 -10.65 18.84
N ARG A 138 6.09 -10.20 18.91
CA ARG A 138 4.93 -10.86 18.29
C ARG A 138 4.31 -9.96 17.25
N ARG A 139 3.96 -10.54 16.11
CA ARG A 139 3.31 -9.83 15.01
C ARG A 139 1.80 -9.98 15.10
N TYR A 140 1.08 -8.90 14.82
CA TYR A 140 -0.38 -8.91 14.81
C TYR A 140 -0.94 -8.21 13.58
N ILE A 141 -2.13 -8.63 13.18
CA ILE A 141 -3.01 -7.94 12.24
C ILE A 141 -4.30 -7.54 12.95
N GLU A 142 -4.82 -6.37 12.64
CA GLU A 142 -6.09 -5.87 13.16
C GLU A 142 -6.85 -5.17 12.05
N ILE A 143 -8.14 -5.47 11.93
CA ILE A 143 -9.03 -4.74 11.04
C ILE A 143 -9.68 -3.63 11.87
N LEU A 144 -9.28 -2.39 11.62
CA LEU A 144 -9.81 -1.24 12.35
C LEU A 144 -11.19 -0.83 11.81
N LYS A 145 -11.35 -0.90 10.49
CA LYS A 145 -12.63 -0.68 9.82
C LYS A 145 -12.65 -1.43 8.49
N MET A 146 -13.84 -1.87 8.09
CA MET A 146 -14.18 -2.30 6.74
C MET A 146 -15.63 -1.90 6.48
N ARG A 147 -15.85 -0.86 5.68
CA ARG A 147 -17.19 -0.35 5.40
C ARG A 147 -18.00 -1.38 4.60
N GLY A 148 -19.25 -1.58 5.00
CA GLY A 148 -20.19 -2.46 4.30
C GLY A 148 -19.98 -3.96 4.57
N THR A 149 -19.10 -4.33 5.51
CA THR A 149 -18.85 -5.74 5.86
C THR A 149 -18.68 -5.92 7.35
N ASP A 150 -19.17 -7.04 7.87
CA ASP A 150 -18.75 -7.52 9.19
C ASP A 150 -17.31 -8.00 9.14
N HIS A 151 -16.58 -7.81 10.24
CA HIS A 151 -15.21 -8.29 10.40
C HIS A 151 -14.94 -8.61 11.85
N VAL A 152 -14.01 -9.53 12.09
CA VAL A 152 -13.57 -9.87 13.43
C VAL A 152 -12.77 -8.69 13.99
N THR A 153 -13.10 -8.27 15.21
CA THR A 153 -12.45 -7.16 15.89
C THR A 153 -11.29 -7.65 16.75
N GLY A 154 -10.36 -6.75 17.05
CA GLY A 154 -9.19 -7.03 17.87
C GLY A 154 -7.99 -7.54 17.08
N ARG A 155 -6.94 -7.86 17.83
CA ARG A 155 -5.64 -8.24 17.27
C ARG A 155 -5.53 -9.75 17.13
N HIS A 156 -5.17 -10.19 15.93
CA HIS A 156 -4.90 -11.58 15.62
C HIS A 156 -3.42 -11.78 15.36
N MET A 157 -2.82 -12.81 15.94
CA MET A 157 -1.40 -13.09 15.75
C MET A 157 -1.16 -13.55 14.30
N VAL A 158 -0.03 -13.13 13.72
CA VAL A 158 0.35 -13.53 12.36
C VAL A 158 1.74 -14.13 12.33
N ASP A 159 1.88 -15.17 11.50
CA ASP A 159 3.16 -15.74 11.12
C ASP A 159 3.45 -15.41 9.66
N ILE A 160 4.72 -15.19 9.35
CA ILE A 160 5.20 -14.99 7.98
C ILE A 160 6.24 -16.06 7.72
N SER A 161 5.92 -16.96 6.79
CA SER A 161 6.78 -18.08 6.40
C SER A 161 7.02 -18.06 4.88
N ARG A 162 7.67 -19.10 4.34
CA ARG A 162 7.80 -19.26 2.88
C ARG A 162 6.45 -19.44 2.18
N ASP A 163 5.40 -19.79 2.93
CA ASP A 163 4.04 -19.94 2.42
C ASP A 163 3.24 -18.63 2.47
N GLY A 164 3.85 -17.55 2.98
CA GLY A 164 3.25 -16.22 3.06
C GLY A 164 2.81 -15.84 4.47
N LEU A 165 1.88 -14.90 4.55
CA LEU A 165 1.27 -14.46 5.80
C LEU A 165 0.11 -15.40 6.16
N SER A 166 0.15 -15.95 7.38
CA SER A 166 -0.92 -16.75 7.95
C SER A 166 -1.42 -16.12 9.25
N VAL A 167 -2.74 -15.92 9.34
CA VAL A 167 -3.38 -15.45 10.57
C VAL A 167 -3.68 -16.66 11.45
N GLN A 168 -3.19 -16.64 12.69
CA GLN A 168 -3.52 -17.67 13.66
C GLN A 168 -4.99 -17.55 14.03
N VAL A 169 -5.72 -18.65 13.88
CA VAL A 169 -7.12 -18.72 14.32
C VAL A 169 -7.12 -18.69 15.83
N GLY A 170 -7.60 -17.59 16.42
CA GLY A 170 -7.81 -17.53 17.87
C GLY A 170 -8.82 -18.60 18.31
N PHE A 171 -8.63 -19.17 19.49
CA PHE A 171 -9.65 -20.00 20.12
C PHE A 171 -10.93 -19.16 20.28
N LYS A 172 -12.03 -19.60 19.67
CA LYS A 172 -13.36 -19.00 19.87
C LYS A 172 -13.83 -19.21 21.30
#